data_AF-A0A921CMV6-F1
#
_entry.id   AF-A0A921CMV6-F1
#
_cell.length_a   1.000
_cell.length_b   1.000
_cell.length_c   1.000
_cell.angle_alpha   90.00
_cell.angle_beta   90.00
_cell.angle_gamma   90.00
#
_symmetry.space_group_name_H-M   'P 1'
#
loop_
_entity.id
_entity.type
_entity.pdbx_description
1 polymer ?
#
loop_
_entity_poly.entity_id
_entity_poly.type
_entity_poly.pdbx_seq_one_letter_code
_entity_poly.pdbx_strand_id
1 'polypeptide(L)'
;MRVHLCPPYPQGGCRLHALNENRTALPKPSAQVFAADVFFSFAVTFNGKTAHSAGAPWTGRSALDAVELMNVATNYLREHFYFTHRMHYVIVEGGEAPNVVPDRATVWYFVRDTDDRVVEDFKRVINCAKAAALATDTTYEIIPYSAIHQRYENEALARIIQENIKKVGYPKWTEEEIAFAKELQRSVGAKEVGLYDDAKIKPEPSGPPAVFTGGGSSDVAEVSVVVPMAGVSFPSSIPGAIGHHWSTVAVTGTSIAHKGLMAGAKVMATTAIELMTDRKKLEALKADFEAMKKEYPAVADYQSYLEIMFKEAGKPVAPPVGFLSEMMKKYRSKMAPFYLTPDWYEGPIVTQ
;
A
#
# COMPACT_ATOMS: atom_id res chain seq x y z
N MET A 1 -3.37 8.79 58.21
CA MET A 1 -4.07 8.05 57.15
C MET A 1 -3.27 8.20 55.87
N ARG A 2 -2.94 7.08 55.23
CA ARG A 2 -1.92 6.93 54.18
C ARG A 2 -2.40 7.48 52.84
N VAL A 3 -1.57 8.26 52.16
CA VAL A 3 -1.58 8.34 50.70
C VAL A 3 -0.27 7.68 50.26
N HIS A 4 -0.39 6.48 49.69
CA HIS A 4 0.74 5.71 49.20
C HIS A 4 1.32 6.41 47.97
N LEU A 5 2.51 7.01 48.13
CA LEU A 5 3.39 7.33 47.02
C LEU A 5 4.04 6.02 46.53
N CYS A 6 3.79 5.67 45.28
CA CYS A 6 4.41 4.53 44.62
C CYS A 6 5.94 4.80 44.46
N PRO A 7 6.83 3.81 44.67
CA PRO A 7 8.27 4.04 44.61
C PRO A 7 8.78 4.29 43.18
N PRO A 8 9.93 4.96 43.02
CA PRO A 8 10.60 5.07 41.71
C PRO A 8 11.09 3.70 41.27
N TYR A 9 10.68 3.27 40.07
CA TYR A 9 11.21 2.06 39.44
C TYR A 9 12.73 2.20 39.23
N PRO A 10 13.51 1.13 39.50
CA PRO A 10 14.96 1.16 39.36
C PRO A 10 15.37 1.24 37.89
N GLN A 11 16.49 1.92 37.66
CA GLN A 11 17.16 2.06 36.37
C GLN A 11 17.45 0.68 35.74
N GLY A 12 16.53 0.23 34.89
CA GLY A 12 16.71 -0.85 33.92
C GLY A 12 16.32 -0.29 32.56
N GLY A 13 17.31 -0.10 31.70
CA GLY A 13 17.20 0.70 30.48
C GLY A 13 16.10 0.23 29.53
N CYS A 14 14.99 0.96 29.48
CA CYS A 14 14.14 1.02 28.30
C CYS A 14 14.61 2.22 27.47
N ARG A 15 15.76 2.03 26.80
CA ARG A 15 16.16 2.92 25.71
C ARG A 15 15.18 2.64 24.56
N LEU A 16 14.13 3.46 24.46
CA LEU A 16 13.40 3.73 23.23
C LEU A 16 14.34 4.45 22.24
N HIS A 17 15.44 3.78 21.88
CA HIS A 17 16.31 4.18 20.79
C HIS A 17 15.80 3.47 19.53
N ALA A 18 15.60 4.25 18.47
CA ALA A 18 15.46 3.82 17.09
C ALA A 18 14.14 3.13 16.68
N LEU A 19 13.02 3.87 16.72
CA LEU A 19 11.93 3.62 15.76
C LEU A 19 11.97 4.52 14.51
N ASN A 20 12.94 5.44 14.42
CA ASN A 20 12.97 6.46 13.37
C ASN A 20 14.21 6.48 12.46
N GLU A 21 15.23 5.64 12.67
CA GLU A 21 16.48 5.75 11.90
C GLU A 21 16.63 4.76 10.74
N ASN A 22 15.74 3.77 10.58
CA ASN A 22 15.93 2.69 9.60
C ASN A 22 14.74 2.40 8.66
N ARG A 23 13.64 3.16 8.71
CA ARG A 23 12.50 2.94 7.79
C ARG A 23 12.71 3.56 6.39
N THR A 24 13.83 4.26 6.16
CA THR A 24 14.18 4.91 4.89
C THR A 24 15.23 4.16 4.07
N ALA A 25 15.72 3.01 4.55
CA ALA A 25 16.59 2.16 3.74
C ALA A 25 15.75 1.40 2.72
N LEU A 26 15.96 1.67 1.42
CA LEU A 26 15.40 0.84 0.36
C LEU A 26 15.75 -0.64 0.59
N PRO A 27 14.85 -1.56 0.21
CA PRO A 27 15.15 -2.98 0.29
C PRO A 27 16.42 -3.28 -0.50
N LYS A 28 17.40 -3.85 0.19
CA LYS A 28 18.58 -4.47 -0.43
C LYS A 28 18.10 -5.58 -1.38
N PRO A 29 18.77 -5.82 -2.53
CA PRO A 29 18.39 -6.88 -3.44
C PRO A 29 18.28 -8.21 -2.72
N SER A 30 17.08 -8.75 -2.83
CA SER A 30 16.70 -10.05 -2.33
C SER A 30 15.44 -10.49 -3.04
N ALA A 31 15.24 -11.79 -3.12
CA ALA A 31 13.91 -12.33 -3.29
C ALA A 31 13.06 -11.95 -2.07
N GLN A 32 11.76 -11.84 -2.25
CA GLN A 32 10.83 -11.54 -1.17
C GLN A 32 9.84 -12.68 -1.00
N VAL A 33 9.63 -13.02 0.26
CA VAL A 33 8.46 -13.72 0.79
C VAL A 33 7.86 -12.73 1.80
N PHE A 34 6.84 -11.99 1.38
CA PHE A 34 6.33 -10.80 2.01
C PHE A 34 4.87 -11.02 2.40
N ALA A 35 4.58 -10.84 3.69
CA ALA A 35 3.20 -10.66 4.14
C ALA A 35 2.79 -9.21 3.85
N ALA A 36 1.85 -9.03 2.92
CA ALA A 36 1.18 -7.76 2.67
C ALA A 36 -0.14 -7.69 3.43
N ASP A 37 -0.65 -6.48 3.66
CA ASP A 37 -2.01 -6.35 4.16
C ASP A 37 -3.03 -6.57 3.04
N VAL A 38 -4.13 -7.25 3.37
CA VAL A 38 -5.38 -7.13 2.63
C VAL A 38 -5.76 -5.65 2.56
N PHE A 39 -6.36 -5.23 1.46
CA PHE A 39 -6.74 -3.83 1.28
C PHE A 39 -8.15 -3.66 0.74
N PHE A 40 -8.98 -3.00 1.54
CA PHE A 40 -10.35 -2.62 1.20
C PHE A 40 -10.40 -1.11 1.04
N SER A 41 -10.78 -0.65 -0.16
CA SER A 41 -10.92 0.74 -0.55
C SER A 41 -12.35 1.01 -1.00
N PHE A 42 -13.02 1.94 -0.33
CA PHE A 42 -14.40 2.30 -0.61
C PHE A 42 -14.69 3.72 -0.13
N ALA A 43 -15.58 4.42 -0.81
CA ALA A 43 -16.13 5.68 -0.32
C ALA A 43 -17.52 5.46 0.29
N VAL A 44 -17.89 6.32 1.22
CA VAL A 44 -19.25 6.42 1.75
C VAL A 44 -19.75 7.83 1.46
N THR A 45 -20.84 7.93 0.70
CA THR A 45 -21.53 9.19 0.41
C THR A 45 -22.79 9.25 1.25
N PHE A 46 -22.91 10.29 2.08
CA PHE A 46 -24.15 10.60 2.80
C PHE A 46 -24.98 11.59 2.00
N ASN A 47 -26.30 11.37 1.98
CA ASN A 47 -27.28 12.26 1.37
C ASN A 47 -28.27 12.71 2.44
N GLY A 48 -28.36 14.02 2.62
CA GLY A 48 -29.22 14.71 3.56
C GLY A 48 -30.11 15.72 2.87
N LYS A 49 -30.22 16.92 3.44
CA LYS A 49 -31.13 17.97 2.97
C LYS A 49 -30.59 19.35 3.30
N THR A 50 -30.55 20.21 2.29
CA THR A 50 -30.04 21.58 2.44
C THR A 50 -30.99 22.45 3.26
N ALA A 51 -30.41 23.42 3.97
CA ALA A 51 -31.11 24.47 4.69
C ALA A 51 -30.18 25.68 4.91
N HIS A 52 -30.75 26.85 5.14
CA HIS A 52 -29.97 28.03 5.54
C HIS A 52 -29.46 27.85 6.97
N SER A 53 -28.15 27.69 7.15
CA SER A 53 -27.55 27.29 8.43
C SER A 53 -27.87 28.24 9.59
N ALA A 54 -28.03 29.54 9.32
CA ALA A 54 -28.38 30.52 10.35
C ALA A 54 -29.89 30.78 10.49
N GLY A 55 -30.67 30.50 9.45
CA GLY A 55 -32.05 31.02 9.34
C GLY A 55 -33.10 29.99 9.71
N ALA A 56 -32.89 28.74 9.29
CA ALA A 56 -33.76 27.62 9.60
C ALA A 56 -33.03 26.27 9.57
N PRO A 57 -31.91 26.10 10.30
CA PRO A 57 -31.09 24.87 10.25
C PRO A 57 -31.88 23.60 10.59
N TRP A 58 -32.89 23.69 11.46
CA TRP A 58 -33.77 22.58 11.85
C TRP A 58 -34.56 21.93 10.69
N THR A 59 -34.63 22.61 9.53
CA THR A 59 -35.30 22.07 8.33
C THR A 59 -34.39 21.20 7.46
N GLY A 60 -33.09 21.18 7.74
CA GLY A 60 -32.06 20.43 7.01
C GLY A 60 -31.66 19.12 7.68
N ARG A 61 -30.80 18.37 6.98
CA ARG A 61 -30.13 17.14 7.44
C ARG A 61 -28.69 17.18 6.93
N SER A 62 -27.74 17.35 7.84
CA SER A 62 -26.34 17.55 7.45
C SER A 62 -25.67 16.23 7.11
N ALA A 63 -25.33 16.07 5.82
CA ALA A 63 -24.50 14.95 5.37
C ALA A 63 -23.06 15.06 5.90
N LEU A 64 -22.55 16.28 6.12
CA LEU A 64 -21.22 16.48 6.70
C LEU A 64 -21.18 16.00 8.16
N ASP A 65 -22.22 16.28 8.96
CA ASP A 65 -22.29 15.80 10.35
C ASP A 65 -22.27 14.27 10.39
N ALA A 66 -22.90 13.61 9.41
CA ALA A 66 -22.87 12.15 9.29
C ALA A 66 -21.45 11.63 8.98
N VAL A 67 -20.71 12.31 8.11
CA VAL A 67 -19.29 12.01 7.85
C VAL A 67 -18.45 12.17 9.13
N GLU A 68 -18.64 13.26 9.87
CA GLU A 68 -17.90 13.51 11.11
C GLU A 68 -18.22 12.46 12.18
N LEU A 69 -19.50 12.12 12.37
CA LEU A 69 -19.93 11.08 13.29
C LEU A 69 -19.38 9.70 12.91
N MET A 70 -19.39 9.35 11.62
CA MET A 70 -18.76 8.12 11.14
C MET A 70 -17.27 8.09 11.49
N ASN A 71 -16.54 9.18 11.22
CA ASN A 71 -15.09 9.28 11.50
C ASN A 71 -14.78 9.19 12.99
N VAL A 72 -15.57 9.82 13.85
CA VAL A 72 -15.42 9.70 15.31
C VAL A 72 -15.68 8.27 15.76
N ALA A 73 -16.76 7.66 15.29
CA ALA A 73 -17.10 6.28 15.65
C ALA A 73 -16.03 5.28 15.20
N THR A 74 -15.51 5.42 13.97
CA THR A 74 -14.43 4.55 13.47
C THR A 74 -13.13 4.79 14.22
N ASN A 75 -12.82 6.01 14.66
CA ASN A 75 -11.65 6.24 15.50
C ASN A 75 -11.71 5.51 16.83
N TYR A 76 -12.89 5.37 17.45
CA TYR A 76 -13.05 4.54 18.64
C TYR A 76 -12.95 3.04 18.36
N LEU A 77 -13.28 2.57 17.14
CA LEU A 77 -13.05 1.17 16.77
C LEU A 77 -11.57 0.76 16.82
N ARG A 78 -10.62 1.71 16.68
CA ARG A 78 -9.18 1.41 16.66
C ARG A 78 -8.68 0.73 17.92
N GLU A 79 -9.27 1.02 19.09
CA GLU A 79 -8.93 0.33 20.35
C GLU A 79 -9.29 -1.16 20.32
N HIS A 80 -10.25 -1.52 19.48
CA HIS A 80 -10.86 -2.85 19.41
C HIS A 80 -10.50 -3.60 18.12
N PHE A 81 -9.44 -3.17 17.43
CA PHE A 81 -8.84 -3.90 16.32
C PHE A 81 -7.47 -4.45 16.74
N TYR A 82 -7.03 -5.52 16.06
CA TYR A 82 -5.70 -6.07 16.28
C TYR A 82 -4.63 -5.09 15.79
N PHE A 83 -3.42 -5.22 16.32
CA PHE A 83 -2.29 -4.34 15.98
C PHE A 83 -1.84 -4.42 14.51
N THR A 84 -2.28 -5.45 13.78
CA THR A 84 -2.14 -5.60 12.32
C THR A 84 -3.03 -4.64 11.55
N HIS A 85 -4.18 -4.29 12.10
CA HIS A 85 -5.18 -3.47 11.42
C HIS A 85 -4.66 -2.08 11.08
N ARG A 86 -4.99 -1.58 9.89
CA ARG A 86 -4.78 -0.18 9.51
C ARG A 86 -6.04 0.41 8.90
N MET A 87 -6.42 1.57 9.41
CA MET A 87 -7.53 2.37 8.87
C MET A 87 -7.06 3.80 8.59
N HIS A 88 -7.45 4.31 7.43
CA HIS A 88 -7.16 5.67 6.99
C HIS A 88 -8.38 6.22 6.26
N TYR A 89 -8.61 7.52 6.35
CA TYR A 89 -9.70 8.14 5.60
C TYR A 89 -9.36 9.58 5.19
N VAL A 90 -10.04 10.06 4.16
CA VAL A 90 -10.03 11.47 3.74
C VAL A 90 -11.44 11.89 3.34
N ILE A 91 -11.86 13.08 3.77
CA ILE A 91 -13.11 13.70 3.33
C ILE A 91 -12.84 14.28 1.95
N VAL A 92 -13.39 13.66 0.90
CA VAL A 92 -13.21 14.09 -0.50
C VAL A 92 -14.22 15.16 -0.90
N GLU A 93 -15.33 15.24 -0.15
CA GLU A 93 -16.40 16.22 -0.34
C GLU A 93 -17.08 16.49 1.01
N GLY A 94 -17.13 17.76 1.42
CA GLY A 94 -17.65 18.17 2.73
C GLY A 94 -18.64 19.33 2.68
N GLY A 95 -19.26 19.59 1.54
CA GLY A 95 -20.11 20.75 1.30
C GLY A 95 -19.38 21.95 0.68
N GLU A 96 -20.16 22.89 0.15
CA GLU A 96 -19.66 23.99 -0.69
C GLU A 96 -19.51 25.31 0.06
N ALA A 97 -20.36 25.57 1.06
CA ALA A 97 -20.39 26.85 1.77
C ALA A 97 -20.81 26.67 3.24
N PRO A 98 -20.18 27.38 4.19
CA PRO A 98 -20.45 27.20 5.62
C PRO A 98 -21.84 27.69 6.07
N ASN A 99 -22.48 28.57 5.29
CA ASN A 99 -23.82 29.09 5.57
C ASN A 99 -24.95 28.23 4.97
N VAL A 100 -24.62 27.09 4.37
CA VAL A 100 -25.56 26.12 3.81
C VAL A 100 -25.34 24.77 4.49
N VAL A 101 -26.39 24.15 5.01
CA VAL A 101 -26.32 22.79 5.56
C VAL A 101 -25.98 21.84 4.41
N PRO A 102 -24.86 21.09 4.47
CA PRO A 102 -24.47 20.20 3.37
C PRO A 102 -25.48 19.07 3.20
N ASP A 103 -26.10 18.98 2.02
CA ASP A 103 -27.00 17.89 1.66
C ASP A 103 -26.26 16.68 1.08
N ARG A 104 -24.97 16.83 0.76
CA ARG A 104 -24.11 15.75 0.31
C ARG A 104 -22.69 15.90 0.85
N ALA A 105 -22.13 14.78 1.30
CA ALA A 105 -20.74 14.70 1.74
C ALA A 105 -20.22 13.28 1.52
N THR A 106 -18.95 13.15 1.16
CA THR A 106 -18.31 11.87 0.85
C THR A 106 -16.98 11.73 1.56
N VAL A 107 -16.78 10.57 2.18
CA VAL A 107 -15.52 10.19 2.82
C VAL A 107 -14.97 8.91 2.19
N TRP A 108 -13.69 8.90 1.86
CA TRP A 108 -12.98 7.77 1.28
C TRP A 108 -12.17 7.04 2.35
N TYR A 109 -12.38 5.75 2.50
CA TYR A 109 -11.76 4.87 3.49
C TYR A 109 -10.82 3.84 2.87
N PHE A 110 -9.74 3.56 3.59
CA PHE A 110 -8.91 2.37 3.48
C PHE A 110 -9.02 1.56 4.78
N VAL A 111 -9.33 0.28 4.65
CA VAL A 111 -9.36 -0.72 5.74
C VAL A 111 -8.42 -1.86 5.36
N ARG A 112 -7.57 -2.28 6.31
CA ARG A 112 -6.53 -3.29 6.10
C ARG A 112 -6.37 -4.17 7.31
N ASP A 113 -6.27 -5.47 7.10
CA ASP A 113 -5.83 -6.48 8.08
C ASP A 113 -5.41 -7.75 7.30
N THR A 114 -5.46 -8.92 7.90
CA THR A 114 -5.28 -10.23 7.27
C THR A 114 -6.60 -10.79 6.71
N ASP A 115 -6.51 -11.78 5.82
CA ASP A 115 -7.67 -12.38 5.13
C ASP A 115 -8.73 -12.95 6.08
N ASP A 116 -8.32 -13.45 7.25
CA ASP A 116 -9.23 -14.01 8.25
C ASP A 116 -10.04 -12.94 9.04
N ARG A 117 -9.64 -11.66 8.99
CA ARG A 117 -10.22 -10.60 9.84
C ARG A 117 -10.83 -9.43 9.08
N VAL A 118 -10.24 -9.06 7.95
CA VAL A 118 -10.57 -7.84 7.19
C VAL A 118 -12.05 -7.70 6.83
N VAL A 119 -12.75 -8.80 6.55
CA VAL A 119 -14.17 -8.81 6.20
C VAL A 119 -15.03 -8.39 7.40
N GLU A 120 -14.70 -8.87 8.60
CA GLU A 120 -15.41 -8.49 9.81
C GLU A 120 -15.08 -7.04 10.21
N ASP A 121 -13.82 -6.64 10.09
CA ASP A 121 -13.40 -5.26 10.33
C ASP A 121 -14.14 -4.28 9.40
N PHE A 122 -14.27 -4.62 8.12
CA PHE A 122 -15.04 -3.85 7.15
C PHE A 122 -16.50 -3.71 7.59
N LYS A 123 -17.18 -4.80 7.99
CA LYS A 123 -18.56 -4.75 8.47
C LYS A 123 -18.71 -3.84 9.70
N ARG A 124 -17.75 -3.88 10.63
CA ARG A 124 -17.74 -3.01 11.81
C ARG A 124 -17.61 -1.54 11.42
N VAL A 125 -16.77 -1.23 10.42
CA VAL A 125 -16.67 0.14 9.85
C VAL A 125 -17.97 0.55 9.17
N ILE A 126 -18.64 -0.33 8.43
CA ILE A 126 -19.96 -0.05 7.82
C ILE A 126 -21.05 0.16 8.88
N ASN A 127 -20.97 -0.50 10.03
CA ASN A 127 -21.89 -0.23 11.14
C ASN A 127 -21.73 1.20 11.69
N CYS A 128 -20.54 1.80 11.64
CA CYS A 128 -20.35 3.21 11.97
C CYS A 128 -21.07 4.13 10.96
N ALA A 129 -21.03 3.81 9.67
CA ALA A 129 -21.79 4.55 8.66
C ALA A 129 -23.30 4.45 8.90
N LYS A 130 -23.81 3.25 9.20
CA LYS A 130 -25.22 3.00 9.57
C LYS A 130 -25.64 3.83 10.78
N ALA A 131 -24.82 3.85 11.83
CA ALA A 131 -25.09 4.62 13.04
C ALA A 131 -25.10 6.14 12.78
N ALA A 132 -24.15 6.64 11.99
CA ALA A 132 -24.08 8.05 11.64
C ALA A 132 -25.27 8.50 10.79
N ALA A 133 -25.70 7.69 9.82
CA ALA A 133 -26.88 7.97 9.01
C ALA A 133 -28.14 8.04 9.88
N LEU A 134 -28.31 7.07 10.78
CA LEU A 134 -29.44 7.04 11.71
C LEU A 134 -29.46 8.26 12.64
N ALA A 135 -28.31 8.63 13.23
CA ALA A 135 -28.22 9.74 14.17
C ALA A 135 -28.52 11.10 13.52
N THR A 136 -28.27 11.23 12.22
CA THR A 136 -28.42 12.48 11.47
C THR A 136 -29.68 12.54 10.61
N ASP A 137 -30.50 11.47 10.62
CA ASP A 137 -31.66 11.32 9.73
C ASP A 137 -31.27 11.57 8.25
N THR A 138 -30.13 10.99 7.86
CA THR A 138 -29.59 10.98 6.50
C THR A 138 -29.61 9.57 5.92
N THR A 139 -29.36 9.46 4.63
CA THR A 139 -29.12 8.18 3.96
C THR A 139 -27.65 8.07 3.55
N TYR A 140 -27.17 6.87 3.25
CA TYR A 140 -25.81 6.68 2.75
C TYR A 140 -25.77 5.65 1.63
N GLU A 141 -24.74 5.76 0.80
CA GLU A 141 -24.36 4.74 -0.17
C GLU A 141 -22.88 4.41 -0.05
N ILE A 142 -22.54 3.14 -0.28
CA ILE A 142 -21.16 2.67 -0.34
C ILE A 142 -20.75 2.60 -1.81
N ILE A 143 -19.58 3.14 -2.11
CA ILE A 143 -18.96 3.12 -3.44
C ILE A 143 -17.66 2.31 -3.36
N PRO A 144 -17.71 1.02 -3.71
CA PRO A 144 -16.52 0.17 -3.71
C PRO A 144 -15.52 0.63 -4.78
N TYR A 145 -14.24 0.66 -4.43
CA TYR A 145 -13.15 0.98 -5.37
C TYR A 145 -12.22 -0.20 -5.61
N SER A 146 -11.78 -0.88 -4.57
CA SER A 146 -10.86 -2.01 -4.69
C SER A 146 -10.92 -2.88 -3.43
N ALA A 147 -10.81 -4.18 -3.61
CA ALA A 147 -10.65 -5.14 -2.52
C ALA A 147 -9.63 -6.17 -3.00
N ILE A 148 -8.54 -6.37 -2.25
CA ILE A 148 -7.48 -7.31 -2.60
C ILE A 148 -7.03 -8.12 -1.38
N HIS A 149 -6.69 -9.39 -1.59
CA HIS A 149 -6.21 -10.36 -0.62
C HIS A 149 -4.84 -10.03 -0.03
N GLN A 150 -4.44 -10.84 0.96
CA GLN A 150 -3.06 -10.88 1.41
C GLN A 150 -2.18 -11.43 0.28
N ARG A 151 -0.94 -10.96 0.25
CA ARG A 151 0.07 -11.49 -0.66
C ARG A 151 0.62 -12.80 -0.08
N TYR A 152 0.54 -13.86 -0.86
CA TYR A 152 1.08 -15.18 -0.52
C TYR A 152 2.24 -15.52 -1.46
N GLU A 153 3.41 -15.80 -0.90
CA GLU A 153 4.62 -16.00 -1.70
C GLU A 153 5.31 -17.33 -1.41
N ASN A 154 5.84 -17.94 -2.47
CA ASN A 154 6.43 -19.25 -2.49
C ASN A 154 7.92 -19.18 -2.20
N GLU A 155 8.34 -19.88 -1.14
CA GLU A 155 9.73 -19.96 -0.76
C GLU A 155 10.57 -20.63 -1.85
N ALA A 156 10.03 -21.66 -2.51
CA ALA A 156 10.73 -22.35 -3.60
C ALA A 156 11.06 -21.40 -4.76
N LEU A 157 10.12 -20.51 -5.14
CA LEU A 157 10.36 -19.51 -6.18
C LEU A 157 11.32 -18.43 -5.71
N ALA A 158 11.15 -17.96 -4.47
CA ALA A 158 12.03 -16.96 -3.88
C ALA A 158 13.49 -17.43 -3.85
N ARG A 159 13.76 -18.71 -3.55
CA ARG A 159 15.11 -19.27 -3.58
C ARG A 159 15.72 -19.27 -4.99
N ILE A 160 14.95 -19.62 -6.02
CA ILE A 160 15.41 -19.57 -7.42
C ILE A 160 15.74 -18.12 -7.82
N ILE A 161 14.86 -17.18 -7.47
CA ILE A 161 15.08 -15.75 -7.70
C ILE A 161 16.36 -15.30 -6.99
N GLN A 162 16.56 -15.66 -5.72
CA GLN A 162 17.69 -15.23 -4.92
C GLN A 162 19.03 -15.68 -5.52
N GLU A 163 19.10 -16.89 -6.06
CA GLU A 163 20.30 -17.37 -6.76
C GLU A 163 20.56 -16.57 -8.04
N ASN A 164 19.52 -16.19 -8.78
CA ASN A 164 19.67 -15.32 -9.95
C ASN A 164 20.03 -13.87 -9.58
N ILE A 165 19.57 -13.36 -8.44
CA ILE A 165 20.02 -12.07 -7.89
C ILE A 165 21.54 -12.08 -7.64
N LYS A 166 22.06 -13.14 -7.01
CA LYS A 166 23.49 -13.28 -6.73
C LYS A 166 24.32 -13.32 -8.03
N LYS A 167 23.81 -13.98 -9.08
CA LYS A 167 24.49 -14.04 -10.40
C LYS A 167 24.48 -12.71 -11.13
N VAL A 168 23.36 -11.99 -11.11
CA VAL A 168 23.20 -10.71 -11.82
C VAL A 168 23.97 -9.59 -11.14
N GLY A 169 23.95 -9.55 -9.80
CA GLY A 169 24.62 -8.51 -9.03
C GLY A 169 23.95 -7.14 -9.14
N TYR A 170 24.52 -6.15 -8.45
CA TYR A 170 24.16 -4.74 -8.57
C TYR A 170 24.60 -4.15 -9.91
N PRO A 171 23.86 -3.16 -10.43
CA PRO A 171 24.38 -2.32 -11.50
C PRO A 171 25.65 -1.57 -11.07
N LYS A 172 26.50 -1.25 -12.05
CA LYS A 172 27.65 -0.36 -11.83
C LYS A 172 27.21 1.09 -11.97
N TRP A 173 27.58 1.89 -10.98
CA TRP A 173 27.20 3.29 -10.86
C TRP A 173 28.33 4.19 -11.32
N THR A 174 27.99 5.30 -11.97
CA THR A 174 28.98 6.34 -12.31
C THR A 174 29.21 7.27 -11.12
N GLU A 175 30.27 8.08 -11.18
CA GLU A 175 30.55 9.07 -10.14
C GLU A 175 29.43 10.12 -10.04
N GLU A 176 28.85 10.51 -11.19
CA GLU A 176 27.73 11.45 -11.26
C GLU A 176 26.47 10.88 -10.60
N GLU A 177 26.17 9.59 -10.80
CA GLU A 177 25.03 8.93 -10.17
C GLU A 177 25.20 8.83 -8.65
N ILE A 178 26.41 8.55 -8.18
CA ILE A 178 26.74 8.53 -6.76
C ILE A 178 26.64 9.93 -6.16
N ALA A 179 27.13 10.95 -6.86
CA ALA A 179 27.03 12.35 -6.43
C ALA A 179 25.57 12.81 -6.33
N PHE A 180 24.76 12.51 -7.35
CA PHE A 180 23.32 12.78 -7.33
C PHE A 180 22.62 12.08 -6.16
N ALA A 181 22.94 10.82 -5.90
CA ALA A 181 22.37 10.07 -4.78
C ALA A 181 22.69 10.72 -3.42
N LYS A 182 23.93 11.18 -3.22
CA LYS A 182 24.33 11.90 -1.99
C LYS A 182 23.63 13.24 -1.85
N GLU A 183 23.47 13.99 -2.94
CA GLU A 183 22.76 15.26 -2.91
C GLU A 183 21.28 15.08 -2.57
N LEU A 184 20.64 14.06 -3.15
CA LEU A 184 19.26 13.71 -2.81
C LEU A 184 19.13 13.31 -1.34
N GLN A 185 20.05 12.48 -0.84
CA GLN A 185 20.11 12.09 0.58
C GLN A 185 20.24 13.31 1.50
N ARG A 186 21.15 14.23 1.19
CA ARG A 186 21.33 15.48 1.93
C ARG A 186 20.05 16.32 1.92
N SER A 187 19.41 16.46 0.76
CA SER A 187 18.19 17.26 0.57
C SER A 187 17.01 16.76 1.41
N VAL A 188 16.96 15.47 1.72
CA VAL A 188 15.93 14.87 2.59
C VAL A 188 16.40 14.64 4.03
N GLY A 189 17.60 15.12 4.39
CA GLY A 189 18.19 14.93 5.72
C GLY A 189 18.58 13.48 6.05
N ALA A 190 18.72 12.62 5.03
CA ALA A 190 19.17 11.25 5.19
C ALA A 190 20.71 11.17 5.25
N LYS A 191 21.23 10.06 5.79
CA LYS A 191 22.67 9.78 5.79
C LYS A 191 23.19 9.64 4.36
N GLU A 192 24.25 10.38 4.02
CA GLU A 192 24.89 10.40 2.69
C GLU A 192 25.70 9.12 2.42
N VAL A 193 25.01 7.99 2.23
CA VAL A 193 25.63 6.69 1.93
C VAL A 193 25.87 6.45 0.44
N GLY A 194 25.34 7.30 -0.44
CA GLY A 194 25.36 7.11 -1.89
C GLY A 194 24.51 5.91 -2.34
N LEU A 195 24.97 5.23 -3.39
CA LEU A 195 24.36 4.01 -3.94
C LEU A 195 25.07 2.76 -3.42
N TYR A 196 24.32 1.66 -3.29
CA TYR A 196 24.83 0.39 -2.80
C TYR A 196 25.48 -0.46 -3.90
N ASP A 197 26.30 -1.43 -3.50
CA ASP A 197 27.00 -2.37 -4.36
C ASP A 197 26.70 -3.84 -3.98
N ASP A 198 27.39 -4.78 -4.64
CA ASP A 198 27.24 -6.22 -4.45
C ASP A 198 27.36 -6.67 -2.99
N ALA A 199 28.14 -5.96 -2.16
CA ALA A 199 28.30 -6.28 -0.74
C ALA A 199 27.01 -6.06 0.08
N LYS A 200 25.99 -5.42 -0.51
CA LYS A 200 24.68 -5.23 0.11
C LYS A 200 23.63 -6.25 -0.33
N ILE A 201 23.93 -7.16 -1.26
CA ILE A 201 23.01 -8.24 -1.63
C ILE A 201 22.77 -9.11 -0.39
N LYS A 202 21.51 -9.42 -0.08
CA LYS A 202 21.21 -10.34 1.03
C LYS A 202 21.58 -11.78 0.63
N PRO A 203 22.12 -12.59 1.55
CA PRO A 203 22.49 -13.97 1.25
C PRO A 203 21.27 -14.86 1.03
N GLU A 204 20.17 -14.58 1.74
CA GLU A 204 18.93 -15.35 1.72
C GLU A 204 17.74 -14.46 1.31
N PRO A 205 16.63 -15.06 0.82
CA PRO A 205 15.38 -14.34 0.61
C PRO A 205 14.98 -13.56 1.87
N SER A 206 14.39 -12.38 1.67
CA SER A 206 13.74 -11.66 2.76
C SER A 206 12.41 -12.33 3.06
N GLY A 207 12.29 -12.96 4.23
CA GLY A 207 11.01 -13.49 4.73
C GLY A 207 10.14 -12.43 5.41
N PRO A 208 8.89 -12.77 5.76
CA PRO A 208 8.04 -11.90 6.55
C PRO A 208 8.66 -11.71 7.94
N PRO A 209 8.38 -10.58 8.61
CA PRO A 209 8.80 -10.42 10.00
C PRO A 209 8.17 -11.52 10.86
N ALA A 210 8.90 -11.97 11.89
CA ALA A 210 8.41 -13.00 12.82
C ALA A 210 7.07 -12.63 13.49
N VAL A 211 6.79 -11.33 13.59
CA VAL A 211 5.49 -10.80 13.98
C VAL A 211 5.00 -9.88 12.85
N PHE A 212 3.91 -10.27 12.19
CA PHE A 212 3.27 -9.41 11.21
C PHE A 212 2.57 -8.24 11.91
N THR A 213 2.96 -7.02 11.59
CA THR A 213 2.41 -5.79 12.20
C THR A 213 1.78 -4.87 11.16
N GLY A 214 1.31 -5.44 10.05
CA GLY A 214 0.83 -4.71 8.88
C GLY A 214 1.94 -4.29 7.91
N GLY A 215 1.56 -3.75 6.74
CA GLY A 215 2.48 -3.46 5.65
C GLY A 215 1.89 -2.75 4.43
N GLY A 216 2.63 -2.85 3.32
CA GLY A 216 2.15 -2.41 2.01
C GLY A 216 1.05 -3.33 1.48
N SER A 217 0.38 -2.90 0.41
CA SER A 217 -0.63 -3.69 -0.31
C SER A 217 -0.44 -3.46 -1.81
N SER A 218 -0.70 -4.48 -2.63
CA SER A 218 -0.60 -4.42 -4.09
C SER A 218 -1.52 -5.48 -4.70
N ASP A 219 -2.17 -5.13 -5.80
CA ASP A 219 -3.02 -6.00 -6.62
C ASP A 219 -2.37 -7.30 -7.08
N VAL A 220 -1.03 -7.38 -7.12
CA VAL A 220 -0.29 -8.64 -7.33
C VAL A 220 -0.67 -9.73 -6.31
N ALA A 221 -1.23 -9.36 -5.15
CA ALA A 221 -1.78 -10.30 -4.18
C ALA A 221 -2.90 -11.17 -4.77
N GLU A 222 -3.75 -10.62 -5.65
CA GLU A 222 -4.81 -11.38 -6.33
C GLU A 222 -4.25 -12.46 -7.27
N VAL A 223 -3.07 -12.24 -7.84
CA VAL A 223 -2.39 -13.26 -8.65
C VAL A 223 -1.81 -14.35 -7.77
N SER A 224 -1.33 -13.97 -6.58
CA SER A 224 -0.61 -14.84 -5.63
C SER A 224 -1.47 -15.95 -5.02
N VAL A 225 -2.79 -15.73 -4.97
CA VAL A 225 -3.76 -16.74 -4.51
C VAL A 225 -4.16 -17.73 -5.62
N VAL A 226 -3.82 -17.46 -6.88
CA VAL A 226 -4.20 -18.29 -8.04
C VAL A 226 -3.01 -19.08 -8.59
N VAL A 227 -1.82 -18.49 -8.62
CA VAL A 227 -0.60 -19.10 -9.16
C VAL A 227 0.62 -18.82 -8.26
N PRO A 228 1.68 -19.64 -8.33
CA PRO A 228 2.87 -19.41 -7.52
C PRO A 228 3.49 -18.04 -7.77
N MET A 229 3.89 -17.35 -6.70
CA MET A 229 4.41 -15.98 -6.78
C MET A 229 5.54 -15.73 -5.79
N ALA A 230 6.49 -14.87 -6.14
CA ALA A 230 7.48 -14.32 -5.23
C ALA A 230 8.01 -12.98 -5.76
N GLY A 231 8.46 -12.11 -4.87
CA GLY A 231 8.89 -10.77 -5.21
C GLY A 231 10.36 -10.70 -5.63
N VAL A 232 10.64 -9.83 -6.60
CA VAL A 232 12.00 -9.42 -6.95
C VAL A 232 12.20 -7.99 -6.47
N SER A 233 13.24 -7.76 -5.67
CA SER A 233 13.63 -6.41 -5.25
C SER A 233 14.98 -6.04 -5.85
N PHE A 234 15.03 -4.94 -6.59
CA PHE A 234 16.26 -4.36 -7.14
C PHE A 234 16.30 -2.85 -6.91
N PRO A 235 17.49 -2.23 -6.90
CA PRO A 235 17.66 -0.83 -6.57
C PRO A 235 17.28 0.02 -7.79
N SER A 236 16.03 0.46 -7.85
CA SER A 236 15.52 1.44 -8.83
C SER A 236 15.26 2.83 -8.21
N SER A 237 15.73 3.03 -6.98
CA SER A 237 15.62 4.28 -6.22
C SER A 237 16.90 4.48 -5.38
N ILE A 238 17.02 5.63 -4.69
CA ILE A 238 18.18 5.99 -3.86
C ILE A 238 17.94 5.66 -2.38
N PRO A 239 18.88 5.01 -1.67
CA PRO A 239 18.77 4.79 -0.23
C PRO A 239 18.49 6.10 0.51
N GLY A 240 17.54 6.13 1.45
CA GLY A 240 17.13 7.35 2.13
C GLY A 240 15.96 8.08 1.47
N ALA A 241 15.59 7.76 0.23
CA ALA A 241 14.38 8.29 -0.40
C ALA A 241 13.11 7.86 0.36
N ILE A 242 12.15 8.77 0.46
CA ILE A 242 10.89 8.56 1.16
C ILE A 242 9.83 8.05 0.17
N GLY A 243 9.09 7.01 0.55
CA GLY A 243 7.98 6.48 -0.26
C GLY A 243 6.86 7.50 -0.43
N HIS A 244 6.25 7.55 -1.62
CA HIS A 244 5.18 8.51 -1.99
C HIS A 244 5.60 9.99 -1.83
N HIS A 245 6.88 10.28 -1.99
CA HIS A 245 7.46 11.61 -1.84
C HIS A 245 8.24 12.01 -3.11
N TRP A 246 8.43 13.32 -3.32
CA TRP A 246 9.12 13.84 -4.50
C TRP A 246 10.53 13.24 -4.68
N SER A 247 11.19 12.89 -3.58
CA SER A 247 12.51 12.25 -3.58
C SER A 247 12.53 10.91 -4.30
N THR A 248 11.41 10.17 -4.33
CA THR A 248 11.33 8.93 -5.11
C THR A 248 11.11 9.23 -6.59
N VAL A 249 10.25 10.21 -6.90
CA VAL A 249 9.94 10.62 -8.28
C VAL A 249 11.16 11.22 -8.99
N ALA A 250 12.00 11.94 -8.25
CA ALA A 250 13.25 12.50 -8.77
C ALA A 250 14.21 11.44 -9.35
N VAL A 251 14.07 10.17 -8.94
CA VAL A 251 14.91 9.06 -9.43
C VAL A 251 14.28 8.33 -10.61
N THR A 252 12.94 8.29 -10.71
CA THR A 252 12.19 7.42 -11.63
C THR A 252 12.54 7.63 -13.11
N GLY A 253 12.97 8.83 -13.51
CA GLY A 253 13.39 9.16 -14.88
C GLY A 253 14.91 9.09 -15.15
N THR A 254 15.70 8.60 -14.20
CA THR A 254 17.17 8.64 -14.28
C THR A 254 17.78 7.31 -14.72
N SER A 255 19.06 7.33 -15.10
CA SER A 255 19.82 6.12 -15.41
C SER A 255 19.92 5.16 -14.21
N ILE A 256 19.84 5.67 -12.98
CA ILE A 256 19.83 4.85 -11.75
C ILE A 256 18.62 3.91 -11.76
N ALA A 257 17.42 4.48 -11.95
CA ALA A 257 16.19 3.69 -12.00
C ALA A 257 16.21 2.69 -13.15
N HIS A 258 16.68 3.11 -14.33
CA HIS A 258 16.71 2.26 -15.52
C HIS A 258 17.71 1.10 -15.39
N LYS A 259 18.91 1.36 -14.85
CA LYS A 259 19.90 0.31 -14.54
C LYS A 259 19.35 -0.71 -13.53
N GLY A 260 18.67 -0.23 -12.49
CA GLY A 260 17.98 -1.09 -11.51
C GLY A 260 16.90 -1.95 -12.14
N LEU A 261 16.05 -1.35 -12.98
CA LEU A 261 15.00 -2.03 -13.74
C LEU A 261 15.57 -3.12 -14.65
N MET A 262 16.63 -2.80 -15.41
CA MET A 262 17.28 -3.76 -16.30
C MET A 262 17.91 -4.94 -15.56
N ALA A 263 18.50 -4.70 -14.39
CA ALA A 263 19.03 -5.78 -13.55
C ALA A 263 17.90 -6.67 -13.01
N GLY A 264 16.81 -6.09 -12.51
CA GLY A 264 15.61 -6.83 -12.09
C GLY A 264 15.00 -7.65 -13.24
N ALA A 265 14.91 -7.06 -14.44
CA ALA A 265 14.40 -7.74 -15.63
C ALA A 265 15.26 -8.94 -16.03
N LYS A 266 16.59 -8.84 -15.95
CA LYS A 266 17.49 -9.98 -16.15
C LYS A 266 17.25 -11.10 -15.14
N VAL A 267 17.00 -10.78 -13.87
CA VAL A 267 16.66 -11.78 -12.84
C VAL A 267 15.33 -12.47 -13.13
N MET A 268 14.31 -11.71 -13.53
CA MET A 268 13.02 -12.30 -13.93
C MET A 268 13.17 -13.22 -15.14
N ALA A 269 13.88 -12.77 -16.19
CA ALA A 269 14.09 -13.55 -17.41
C ALA A 269 14.88 -14.83 -17.16
N THR A 270 15.98 -14.75 -16.40
CA THR A 270 16.81 -15.91 -16.05
C THR A 270 16.04 -16.90 -15.17
N THR A 271 15.22 -16.41 -14.24
CA THR A 271 14.32 -17.25 -13.43
C THR A 271 13.29 -17.99 -14.29
N ALA A 272 12.68 -17.29 -15.26
CA ALA A 272 11.75 -17.92 -16.19
C ALA A 272 12.43 -19.00 -17.05
N ILE A 273 13.62 -18.73 -17.58
CA ILE A 273 14.41 -19.71 -18.34
C ILE A 273 14.72 -20.94 -17.48
N GLU A 274 15.14 -20.74 -16.22
CA GLU A 274 15.41 -21.85 -15.30
C GLU A 274 14.16 -22.70 -15.06
N LEU A 275 13.00 -22.10 -14.82
CA LEU A 275 11.74 -22.84 -14.63
C LEU A 275 11.27 -23.57 -15.90
N MET A 276 11.56 -23.03 -17.07
CA MET A 276 11.22 -23.66 -18.36
C MET A 276 12.16 -24.81 -18.72
N THR A 277 13.39 -24.80 -18.23
CA THR A 277 14.44 -25.76 -18.62
C THR A 277 14.76 -26.79 -17.53
N ASP A 278 14.47 -26.50 -16.26
CA ASP A 278 14.67 -27.41 -15.13
C ASP A 278 13.32 -27.89 -14.57
N ARG A 279 12.91 -29.09 -15.03
CA ARG A 279 11.64 -29.67 -14.61
C ARG A 279 11.57 -29.95 -13.11
N LYS A 280 12.70 -30.23 -12.45
CA LYS A 280 12.71 -30.54 -11.01
C LYS A 280 12.36 -29.29 -10.20
N LYS A 281 12.91 -28.12 -10.57
CA LYS A 281 12.56 -26.84 -9.95
C LYS A 281 11.08 -26.49 -10.13
N LEU A 282 10.55 -26.71 -11.32
CA LEU A 282 9.13 -26.45 -11.59
C LEU A 282 8.21 -27.34 -10.74
N GLU A 283 8.52 -28.62 -10.61
CA GLU A 283 7.72 -29.53 -9.76
C GLU A 283 7.85 -29.21 -8.27
N ALA A 284 9.04 -28.81 -7.81
CA ALA A 284 9.22 -28.33 -6.43
C ALA A 284 8.39 -27.07 -6.14
N LEU A 285 8.34 -26.12 -7.07
CA LEU A 285 7.52 -24.92 -6.95
C LEU A 285 6.02 -25.25 -6.91
N LYS A 286 5.55 -26.18 -7.75
CA LYS A 286 4.16 -26.63 -7.69
C LYS A 286 3.83 -27.28 -6.35
N ALA A 287 4.73 -28.13 -5.84
CA ALA A 287 4.54 -28.78 -4.54
C ALA A 287 4.49 -27.75 -3.39
N ASP A 288 5.34 -26.72 -3.43
CA ASP A 288 5.33 -25.61 -2.48
C ASP A 288 4.00 -24.85 -2.51
N PHE A 289 3.47 -24.55 -3.70
CA PHE A 289 2.15 -23.90 -3.83
C PHE A 289 0.99 -24.78 -3.36
N GLU A 290 1.03 -26.08 -3.63
CA GLU A 290 0.02 -27.03 -3.11
C GLU A 290 0.11 -27.21 -1.59
N ALA A 291 1.30 -27.02 -0.98
CA ALA A 291 1.44 -26.97 0.46
C ALA A 291 0.83 -25.69 1.04
N MET A 292 1.10 -24.54 0.41
CA MET A 292 0.52 -23.24 0.79
C MET A 292 -1.02 -23.26 0.76
N LYS A 293 -1.64 -23.87 -0.25
CA LYS A 293 -3.11 -24.06 -0.29
C LYS A 293 -3.66 -24.80 0.91
N LYS A 294 -2.91 -25.76 1.48
CA LYS A 294 -3.36 -26.51 2.67
C LYS A 294 -3.26 -25.68 3.94
N GLU A 295 -2.35 -24.71 3.97
CA GLU A 295 -2.12 -23.84 5.12
C GLU A 295 -3.07 -22.63 5.13
N TYR A 296 -3.36 -22.06 3.95
CA TYR A 296 -4.09 -20.82 3.81
C TYR A 296 -5.41 -21.02 3.04
N PRO A 297 -6.57 -20.97 3.73
CA PRO A 297 -7.88 -21.12 3.08
C PRO A 297 -8.13 -20.15 1.92
N ALA A 298 -7.61 -18.91 2.01
CA ALA A 298 -7.74 -17.90 0.96
C ALA A 298 -7.04 -18.29 -0.36
N VAL A 299 -6.02 -19.15 -0.30
CA VAL A 299 -5.32 -19.70 -1.48
C VAL A 299 -6.01 -20.97 -1.98
N ALA A 300 -6.67 -21.72 -1.09
CA ALA A 300 -7.38 -22.95 -1.45
C ALA A 300 -8.69 -22.67 -2.21
N ASP A 301 -9.45 -21.67 -1.76
CA ASP A 301 -10.75 -21.30 -2.28
C ASP A 301 -10.82 -19.79 -2.48
N TYR A 302 -10.38 -19.33 -3.65
CA TYR A 302 -10.36 -17.92 -3.99
C TYR A 302 -11.78 -17.34 -4.01
N GLN A 303 -11.96 -16.22 -3.31
CA GLN A 303 -13.21 -15.47 -3.28
C GLN A 303 -12.95 -13.99 -3.49
N SER A 304 -13.55 -13.42 -4.54
CA SER A 304 -13.43 -11.98 -4.80
C SER A 304 -14.02 -11.15 -3.66
N TYR A 305 -13.18 -10.43 -2.93
CA TYR A 305 -13.64 -9.53 -1.87
C TYR A 305 -14.46 -8.33 -2.37
N LEU A 306 -14.41 -8.04 -3.67
CA LEU A 306 -15.31 -7.05 -4.28
C LEU A 306 -16.78 -7.50 -4.18
N GLU A 307 -17.06 -8.79 -4.27
CA GLU A 307 -18.44 -9.29 -4.13
C GLU A 307 -19.01 -9.04 -2.74
N ILE A 308 -18.16 -9.13 -1.71
CA ILE A 308 -18.50 -8.78 -0.33
C ILE A 308 -18.88 -7.30 -0.24
N MET A 309 -18.08 -6.42 -0.83
CA MET A 309 -18.39 -4.98 -0.87
C MET A 309 -19.67 -4.69 -1.64
N PHE A 310 -19.91 -5.35 -2.78
CA PHE A 310 -21.14 -5.16 -3.57
C PHE A 310 -22.39 -5.58 -2.82
N LYS A 311 -22.29 -6.66 -2.04
CA LYS A 311 -23.39 -7.11 -1.18
C LYS A 311 -23.75 -6.06 -0.13
N GLU A 312 -22.76 -5.48 0.55
CA GLU A 312 -23.01 -4.39 1.51
C GLU A 312 -23.50 -3.11 0.83
N ALA A 313 -23.04 -2.82 -0.40
CA ALA A 313 -23.51 -1.66 -1.17
C ALA A 313 -24.94 -1.83 -1.72
N GLY A 314 -25.52 -3.03 -1.68
CA GLY A 314 -26.89 -3.31 -2.14
C GLY A 314 -27.07 -3.27 -3.66
N LYS A 315 -26.01 -3.09 -4.44
CA LYS A 315 -25.98 -3.13 -5.91
C LYS A 315 -24.59 -3.55 -6.39
N PRO A 316 -24.47 -4.34 -7.47
CA PRO A 316 -23.18 -4.55 -8.11
C PRO A 316 -22.71 -3.21 -8.68
N VAL A 317 -21.69 -2.62 -8.07
CA VAL A 317 -21.06 -1.39 -8.55
C VAL A 317 -19.77 -1.80 -9.22
N ALA A 318 -19.68 -1.76 -10.55
CA ALA A 318 -18.38 -1.93 -11.19
C ALA A 318 -17.40 -0.88 -10.61
N PRO A 319 -16.15 -1.23 -10.28
CA PRO A 319 -15.17 -0.24 -9.83
C PRO A 319 -15.12 0.92 -10.83
N PRO A 320 -15.03 2.18 -10.37
CA PRO A 320 -15.05 3.33 -11.26
C PRO A 320 -13.80 3.31 -12.15
N VAL A 321 -13.98 2.96 -13.43
CA VAL A 321 -12.92 3.07 -14.42
C VAL A 321 -12.71 4.55 -14.75
N GLY A 322 -11.46 4.98 -14.82
CA GLY A 322 -11.14 6.35 -15.20
C GLY A 322 -11.44 7.38 -14.11
N PHE A 323 -11.46 6.99 -12.83
CA PHE A 323 -11.63 7.90 -11.68
C PHE A 323 -10.77 9.16 -11.74
N LEU A 324 -9.54 9.05 -12.26
CA LEU A 324 -8.60 10.18 -12.40
C LEU A 324 -8.59 10.80 -13.80
N SER A 325 -9.47 10.41 -14.72
CA SER A 325 -9.39 10.83 -16.13
C SER A 325 -9.45 12.34 -16.30
N GLU A 326 -10.36 13.02 -15.62
CA GLU A 326 -10.49 14.49 -15.71
C GLU A 326 -9.29 15.21 -15.09
N MET A 327 -8.79 14.70 -13.96
CA MET A 327 -7.59 15.22 -13.32
C MET A 327 -6.37 15.05 -14.25
N MET A 328 -6.20 13.86 -14.83
CA MET A 328 -5.14 13.58 -15.78
C MET A 328 -5.27 14.46 -17.03
N LYS A 329 -6.46 14.62 -17.62
CA LYS A 329 -6.69 15.51 -18.76
C LYS A 329 -6.29 16.96 -18.44
N LYS A 330 -6.66 17.45 -17.25
CA LYS A 330 -6.34 18.82 -16.79
C LYS A 330 -4.84 19.08 -16.69
N TYR A 331 -4.05 18.10 -16.25
CA TYR A 331 -2.63 18.31 -15.96
C TYR A 331 -1.67 17.73 -17.02
N ARG A 332 -2.10 16.80 -17.87
CA ARG A 332 -1.24 16.10 -18.85
C ARG A 332 -0.49 17.06 -19.78
N SER A 333 -1.19 18.03 -20.39
CA SER A 333 -0.55 19.00 -21.29
C SER A 333 0.45 19.91 -20.57
N LYS A 334 0.22 20.17 -19.28
CA LYS A 334 1.12 20.96 -18.44
C LYS A 334 2.35 20.16 -18.00
N MET A 335 2.24 18.83 -17.89
CA MET A 335 3.34 17.94 -17.54
C MET A 335 4.22 17.58 -18.73
N ALA A 336 3.66 17.52 -19.94
CA ALA A 336 4.36 17.06 -21.14
C ALA A 336 5.70 17.78 -21.43
N PRO A 337 5.85 19.11 -21.23
CA PRO A 337 7.15 19.79 -21.42
C PRO A 337 8.25 19.34 -20.45
N PHE A 338 7.89 18.67 -19.35
CA PHE A 338 8.81 18.20 -18.32
C PHE A 338 9.11 16.69 -18.43
N TYR A 339 8.57 16.01 -19.46
CA TYR A 339 8.88 14.61 -19.68
C TYR A 339 10.32 14.46 -20.15
N LEU A 340 11.10 13.72 -19.37
CA LEU A 340 12.47 13.39 -19.70
C LEU A 340 12.46 12.18 -20.64
N THR A 341 12.98 12.36 -21.85
CA THR A 341 13.39 11.26 -22.73
C THR A 341 14.91 11.27 -22.75
N PRO A 342 15.57 10.40 -21.97
CA PRO A 342 17.02 10.43 -21.87
C PRO A 342 17.68 10.00 -23.18
N ASP A 343 18.78 10.63 -23.58
CA ASP A 343 19.52 10.31 -24.83
C ASP A 343 20.03 8.86 -24.88
N TRP A 344 20.16 8.21 -23.72
CA TRP A 344 20.55 6.80 -23.58
C TRP A 344 19.38 5.82 -23.66
N TYR A 345 18.14 6.29 -23.76
CA TYR A 345 16.95 5.44 -23.84
C TYR A 345 16.61 5.12 -25.30
N GLU A 346 16.96 3.91 -25.73
CA GLU A 346 16.66 3.39 -27.08
C GLU A 346 15.29 2.70 -27.19
N GLY A 347 14.47 2.76 -26.14
CA GLY A 347 13.14 2.15 -26.11
C GLY A 347 12.07 2.97 -26.84
N PRO A 348 10.83 2.46 -26.95
CA PRO A 348 9.75 3.20 -27.59
C PRO A 348 9.52 4.53 -26.88
N ILE A 349 9.56 5.63 -27.64
CA ILE A 349 9.27 6.97 -27.12
C ILE A 349 7.84 6.94 -26.58
N VAL A 350 7.67 7.12 -25.26
CA VAL A 350 6.37 7.25 -24.61
C VAL A 350 5.84 8.67 -24.87
N THR A 351 5.59 8.98 -26.14
CA THR A 351 4.87 10.17 -26.55
C THR A 351 3.64 9.72 -27.31
N GLN A 352 2.50 9.69 -26.61
CA GLN A 352 1.18 10.07 -27.11
C GLN A 352 0.19 10.19 -25.95
#